data_AF-A0A2M9HSL1-F1
#
_entry.id   AF-A0A2M9HSL1-F1
#
_cell.length_a   1.000
_cell.length_b   1.000
_cell.length_c   1.000
_cell.angle_alpha   90.00
_cell.angle_beta   90.00
_cell.angle_gamma   90.00
#
_symmetry.space_group_name_H-M   'P 1'
#
loop_
_entity.id
_entity.type
_entity.pdbx_description
1 polymer ?
#
loop_
_entity_poly.entity_id
_entity_poly.type
_entity_poly.pdbx_seq_one_letter_code
_entity_poly.pdbx_strand_id
1 'polypeptide(L)'
;MTRILGSNQSNEQRHHHAWHGIALSFSHWHRRNLMVAIILAIGIIIAVLLASLLPQPWSDVVTNAGNDSSRTMSTTSEHPGFTGSHKYEALTAWNNLRTELGRSILEDGVVTPAELAKVRKAYNECLSVYGLQAKTIIDGSGEAIGESVVSIRGSMNSQQQSDVIDQCRTESDYQWLEPLANVQSTEQSTKEAQ
;
A
#
# COMPACT_ATOMS: atom_id res chain seq x y z
N MET A 1 81.99 -56.93 -8.51
CA MET A 1 83.43 -56.63 -8.73
C MET A 1 83.57 -55.16 -9.08
N THR A 2 84.56 -54.55 -8.45
CA THR A 2 84.91 -53.12 -8.29
C THR A 2 85.64 -52.47 -9.47
N ARG A 3 85.40 -51.17 -9.71
CA ARG A 3 86.38 -50.02 -9.77
C ARG A 3 85.73 -48.83 -10.53
N ILE A 4 85.44 -47.65 -9.95
CA ILE A 4 86.20 -46.60 -9.22
C ILE A 4 86.90 -45.57 -10.16
N LEU A 5 86.76 -44.29 -9.76
CA LEU A 5 87.54 -43.04 -10.03
C LEU A 5 86.99 -42.12 -11.11
N GLY A 6 86.82 -40.81 -10.90
CA GLY A 6 87.17 -39.87 -9.81
C GLY A 6 86.60 -38.48 -10.19
N SER A 7 86.89 -37.31 -9.61
CA SER A 7 87.64 -36.82 -8.44
C SER A 7 87.36 -35.30 -8.39
N ASN A 8 87.64 -34.67 -7.24
CA ASN A 8 87.85 -33.23 -6.96
C ASN A 8 86.60 -32.37 -6.71
N GLN A 9 86.34 -31.98 -5.44
CA GLN A 9 86.94 -30.84 -4.67
C GLN A 9 86.50 -29.49 -5.25
N SER A 10 86.10 -28.44 -4.51
CA SER A 10 86.21 -28.05 -3.09
C SER A 10 85.15 -26.95 -2.85
N ASN A 11 84.37 -27.00 -1.77
CA ASN A 11 84.48 -26.13 -0.59
C ASN A 11 84.35 -24.62 -0.87
N GLU A 12 83.22 -23.98 -0.54
CA GLU A 12 83.18 -22.72 0.25
C GLU A 12 81.72 -22.31 0.65
N GLN A 13 81.52 -22.20 1.96
CA GLN A 13 80.73 -21.23 2.74
C GLN A 13 79.34 -20.70 2.30
N ARG A 14 78.37 -21.06 3.16
CA ARG A 14 77.47 -20.17 3.95
C ARG A 14 76.88 -18.92 3.27
N HIS A 15 75.55 -18.79 3.29
CA HIS A 15 74.83 -17.93 4.25
C HIS A 15 73.33 -17.83 3.88
N HIS A 16 72.56 -17.46 4.89
CA HIS A 16 71.11 -17.48 4.99
C HIS A 16 70.40 -16.33 4.22
N HIS A 17 69.07 -16.48 4.09
CA HIS A 17 68.07 -15.45 3.75
C HIS A 17 68.08 -15.04 2.26
N ALA A 18 66.96 -14.80 1.57
CA ALA A 18 65.65 -14.41 2.02
C ALA A 18 64.60 -14.91 0.99
N TRP A 19 63.58 -15.58 1.50
CA TRP A 19 62.25 -15.53 0.90
C TRP A 19 61.63 -14.22 1.37
N HIS A 20 61.24 -13.33 0.45
CA HIS A 20 60.04 -12.49 0.54
C HIS A 20 60.00 -11.51 -0.63
N GLY A 21 58.93 -11.59 -1.43
CA GLY A 21 58.72 -10.64 -2.51
C GLY A 21 57.44 -10.82 -3.32
N ILE A 22 56.38 -11.43 -2.78
CA ILE A 22 55.04 -11.44 -3.41
C ILE A 22 54.01 -11.14 -2.32
N ALA A 23 53.93 -9.89 -1.88
CA ALA A 23 52.89 -9.49 -0.92
C ALA A 23 52.60 -7.99 -0.99
N LEU A 24 52.37 -7.40 -2.17
CA LEU A 24 51.91 -6.00 -2.24
C LEU A 24 50.78 -5.74 -3.25
N SER A 25 50.34 -6.70 -4.06
CA SER A 25 49.26 -6.49 -5.04
C SER A 25 47.84 -6.79 -4.53
N PHE A 26 47.67 -7.42 -3.36
CA PHE A 26 46.35 -7.80 -2.84
C PHE A 26 45.65 -6.71 -2.00
N SER A 27 46.39 -5.69 -1.51
CA SER A 27 45.84 -4.69 -0.59
C SER A 27 45.02 -3.59 -1.27
N HIS A 28 45.30 -3.31 -2.55
CA HIS A 28 44.66 -2.22 -3.29
C HIS A 28 43.28 -2.60 -3.85
N TRP A 29 43.09 -3.86 -4.21
CA TRP A 29 41.80 -4.37 -4.73
C TRP A 29 40.75 -4.51 -3.61
N HIS A 30 41.17 -4.98 -2.43
CA HIS A 30 40.29 -5.01 -1.24
C HIS A 30 39.88 -3.62 -0.75
N ARG A 31 40.78 -2.63 -0.78
CA ARG A 31 40.45 -1.24 -0.38
C ARG A 31 39.40 -0.59 -1.28
N ARG A 32 39.43 -0.85 -2.59
CA ARG A 32 38.44 -0.30 -3.53
C ARG A 32 37.07 -0.91 -3.32
N ASN A 33 37.00 -2.23 -3.12
CA ASN A 33 35.74 -2.92 -2.87
C ASN A 33 35.13 -2.55 -1.51
N LEU A 34 35.98 -2.31 -0.49
CA LEU A 34 35.54 -1.84 0.82
C LEU A 34 34.98 -0.41 0.77
N MET A 35 35.60 0.50 0.02
CA MET A 35 35.10 1.87 -0.17
C MET A 35 33.74 1.90 -0.87
N VAL A 36 33.52 1.07 -1.90
CA VAL A 36 32.23 0.98 -2.60
C VAL A 36 31.14 0.42 -1.68
N ALA A 37 31.45 -0.59 -0.87
CA ALA A 37 30.51 -1.15 0.09
C ALA A 37 30.08 -0.14 1.17
N ILE A 38 31.03 0.69 1.65
CA ILE A 38 30.74 1.75 2.63
C ILE A 38 29.83 2.82 2.04
N ILE A 39 30.07 3.25 0.78
CA ILE A 39 29.24 4.27 0.11
C ILE A 39 27.82 3.76 -0.09
N LEU A 40 27.64 2.50 -0.49
CA LEU A 40 26.32 1.88 -0.63
C LEU A 40 25.58 1.81 0.72
N ALA A 41 26.27 1.41 1.79
CA ALA A 41 25.69 1.34 3.13
C ALA A 41 25.21 2.72 3.61
N ILE A 42 26.02 3.76 3.39
CA ILE A 42 25.65 5.14 3.75
C ILE A 42 24.45 5.63 2.93
N GLY A 43 24.39 5.33 1.63
CA GLY A 43 23.25 5.67 0.78
C GLY A 43 21.94 5.05 1.26
N ILE A 44 21.97 3.79 1.71
CA ILE A 44 20.80 3.10 2.28
C ILE A 44 20.37 3.76 3.59
N ILE A 45 21.32 4.10 4.48
CA ILE A 45 21.00 4.76 5.75
C ILE A 45 20.36 6.13 5.53
N ILE A 46 20.89 6.92 4.58
CA ILE A 46 20.33 8.23 4.23
C ILE A 46 18.94 8.09 3.61
N ALA A 47 18.70 7.10 2.75
CA ALA A 47 17.38 6.83 2.18
C ALA A 47 16.35 6.44 3.25
N VAL A 48 16.73 5.63 4.24
CA VAL A 48 15.86 5.26 5.37
C VAL A 48 15.55 6.46 6.26
N LEU A 49 16.54 7.32 6.54
CA LEU A 49 16.33 8.55 7.31
C LEU A 49 15.43 9.54 6.57
N LEU A 50 15.60 9.71 5.26
CA LEU A 50 14.72 10.57 4.46
C LEU A 50 13.29 10.03 4.34
N ALA A 51 13.11 8.70 4.31
CA ALA A 51 11.78 8.07 4.34
C ALA A 51 11.03 8.29 5.67
N SER A 52 11.75 8.52 6.78
CA SER A 52 11.16 8.80 8.09
C SER A 52 10.71 10.26 8.29
N LEU A 53 11.07 11.16 7.39
CA LEU A 53 10.71 12.60 7.43
C LEU A 53 9.51 12.93 6.54
N LEU A 54 9.03 11.97 5.74
CA LEU A 54 7.75 12.09 5.05
C LEU A 54 6.64 11.90 6.09
N PRO A 55 5.62 12.79 6.15
CA PRO A 55 4.46 12.54 6.98
C PRO A 55 3.86 11.20 6.55
N GLN A 56 3.84 10.22 7.46
CA GLN A 56 3.15 8.95 7.24
C GLN A 56 1.65 9.23 7.45
N PRO A 57 0.81 9.29 6.39
CA PRO A 57 -0.62 9.58 6.56
C PRO A 57 -1.38 8.44 7.26
N TRP A 58 -0.68 7.40 7.72
CA TRP A 58 -1.21 6.20 8.36
C TRP A 58 -0.80 6.06 9.84
N SER A 59 -0.01 7.00 10.39
CA SER A 59 0.48 6.90 11.79
C SER A 59 -0.60 7.20 12.85
N ASP A 60 -1.75 7.74 12.46
CA ASP A 60 -2.88 8.01 13.37
C ASP A 60 -3.96 6.91 13.33
N VAL A 61 -3.59 5.67 12.97
CA VAL A 61 -4.44 4.52 13.27
C VAL A 61 -4.34 4.25 14.77
N VAL A 62 -5.18 4.97 15.50
CA VAL A 62 -5.50 4.72 16.90
C VAL A 62 -5.67 3.22 17.11
N THR A 63 -4.87 2.68 18.03
CA THR A 63 -4.85 1.29 18.51
C THR A 63 -6.13 0.85 19.25
N ASN A 64 -7.30 1.42 18.90
CA ASN A 64 -8.59 1.06 19.49
C ASN A 64 -9.28 -0.10 18.76
N ALA A 65 -8.52 -1.05 18.20
CA ALA A 65 -9.04 -2.40 17.92
C ALA A 65 -9.14 -3.23 19.22
N GLY A 66 -9.52 -2.57 20.31
CA GLY A 66 -9.60 -3.12 21.66
C GLY A 66 -11.06 -3.32 22.05
N ASN A 67 -11.59 -4.51 21.76
CA ASN A 67 -12.62 -5.20 22.54
C ASN A 67 -13.84 -4.38 23.01
N ASP A 68 -14.33 -3.44 22.20
CA ASP A 68 -15.65 -2.87 22.44
C ASP A 68 -16.69 -3.80 21.84
N SER A 69 -17.30 -4.55 22.75
CA SER A 69 -18.64 -5.13 22.70
C SER A 69 -19.36 -4.89 21.38
N SER A 70 -19.74 -5.98 20.72
CA SER A 70 -20.79 -6.03 19.71
C SER A 70 -22.03 -5.31 20.24
N ARG A 71 -22.07 -3.99 20.10
CA ARG A 71 -23.26 -3.19 20.30
C ARG A 71 -24.18 -3.65 19.19
N THR A 72 -25.11 -4.52 19.55
CA THR A 72 -26.27 -4.82 18.73
C THR A 72 -26.89 -3.46 18.40
N MET A 73 -26.66 -2.97 17.19
CA MET A 73 -27.32 -1.75 16.72
C MET A 73 -28.81 -2.01 16.78
N SER A 74 -29.55 -1.14 17.47
CA SER A 74 -31.01 -1.20 17.52
C SER A 74 -31.56 -1.27 16.10
N THR A 75 -32.29 -2.33 15.81
CA THR A 75 -33.02 -2.54 14.55
C THR A 75 -34.32 -1.74 14.48
N THR A 76 -34.64 -0.95 15.51
CA THR A 76 -35.68 0.09 15.47
C THR A 76 -35.08 1.38 14.95
N SER A 77 -34.74 1.41 13.66
CA SER A 77 -34.32 2.65 13.02
C SER A 77 -35.57 3.39 12.57
N GLU A 78 -35.97 4.43 13.31
CA GLU A 78 -36.73 5.52 12.70
C GLU A 78 -35.87 6.03 11.54
N HIS A 79 -36.30 5.77 10.31
CA HIS A 79 -35.61 6.27 9.13
C HIS A 79 -36.04 7.73 8.90
N PRO A 80 -35.18 8.57 8.30
CA PRO A 80 -35.57 9.89 7.86
C PRO A 80 -36.80 9.84 6.94
N GLY A 81 -37.57 10.92 6.92
CA GLY A 81 -38.66 11.09 5.97
C GLY A 81 -38.13 11.33 4.56
N PHE A 82 -37.64 10.30 3.88
CA PHE A 82 -37.13 10.40 2.51
C PHE A 82 -38.24 10.88 1.57
N THR A 83 -37.93 11.91 0.77
CA THR A 83 -38.83 12.48 -0.25
C THR A 83 -38.14 12.53 -1.61
N GLY A 84 -38.90 12.75 -2.68
CA GLY A 84 -38.35 12.82 -4.05
C GLY A 84 -38.44 11.50 -4.84
N SER A 85 -37.84 11.51 -6.03
CA SER A 85 -37.83 10.40 -7.00
C SER A 85 -37.12 9.16 -6.45
N HIS A 86 -36.06 9.34 -5.67
CA HIS A 86 -35.17 8.26 -5.18
C HIS A 86 -35.46 7.81 -3.75
N LYS A 87 -36.67 8.08 -3.24
CA LYS A 87 -37.01 7.82 -1.84
C LYS A 87 -36.97 6.32 -1.48
N TYR A 88 -37.25 5.44 -2.43
CA TYR A 88 -37.28 4.00 -2.18
C TYR A 88 -35.87 3.43 -2.14
N GLU A 89 -34.99 3.93 -3.01
CA GLU A 89 -33.57 3.62 -3.06
C GLU A 89 -32.87 4.08 -1.78
N ALA A 90 -33.17 5.31 -1.31
CA ALA A 90 -32.68 5.81 -0.03
C ALA A 90 -33.18 4.98 1.15
N LEU A 91 -34.46 4.58 1.15
CA LEU A 91 -35.01 3.71 2.20
C LEU A 91 -34.35 2.31 2.19
N THR A 92 -34.15 1.73 1.01
CA THR A 92 -33.45 0.46 0.86
C THR A 92 -32.01 0.56 1.34
N ALA A 93 -31.28 1.61 0.93
CA ALA A 93 -29.93 1.88 1.43
C ALA A 93 -29.94 1.97 2.95
N TRP A 94 -30.77 2.84 3.53
CA TRP A 94 -30.89 3.05 4.98
C TRP A 94 -31.03 1.75 5.78
N ASN A 95 -31.92 0.86 5.33
CA ASN A 95 -32.18 -0.41 6.01
C ASN A 95 -31.02 -1.40 5.93
N ASN A 96 -30.06 -1.20 5.02
CA ASN A 96 -28.90 -2.06 4.82
C ASN A 96 -27.57 -1.40 5.23
N LEU A 97 -27.59 -0.16 5.74
CA LEU A 97 -26.40 0.52 6.27
C LEU A 97 -25.90 -0.18 7.55
N ARG A 98 -24.60 -0.46 7.57
CA ARG A 98 -23.90 -1.16 8.64
C ARG A 98 -23.08 -0.22 9.53
N THR A 99 -22.84 1.01 9.07
CA THR A 99 -21.98 1.97 9.75
C THR A 99 -22.77 3.20 10.20
N GLU A 100 -22.35 3.80 11.31
CA GLU A 100 -22.88 5.10 11.76
C GLU A 100 -22.53 6.22 10.78
N LEU A 101 -21.37 6.13 10.12
CA LEU A 101 -20.99 7.07 9.06
C LEU A 101 -22.03 7.05 7.94
N GLY A 102 -22.37 5.87 7.42
CA GLY A 102 -23.36 5.75 6.36
C GLY A 102 -24.72 6.28 6.77
N ARG A 103 -25.14 6.02 8.02
CA ARG A 103 -26.42 6.54 8.56
C ARG A 103 -26.39 8.06 8.66
N SER A 104 -25.31 8.65 9.17
CA SER A 104 -25.17 10.11 9.27
C SER A 104 -25.17 10.80 7.90
N ILE A 105 -24.61 10.15 6.87
CA ILE A 105 -24.59 10.68 5.51
C ILE A 105 -25.98 10.65 4.90
N LEU A 106 -26.73 9.57 5.11
CA LEU A 106 -28.06 9.43 4.52
C LEU A 106 -29.15 10.08 5.37
N GLU A 107 -28.82 10.78 6.45
CA GLU A 107 -29.80 11.35 7.39
C GLU A 107 -30.68 12.43 6.74
N ASP A 108 -30.12 13.23 5.83
CA ASP A 108 -30.85 14.27 5.07
C ASP A 108 -31.40 13.77 3.72
N GLY A 109 -31.14 12.51 3.36
CA GLY A 109 -31.57 11.87 2.12
C GLY A 109 -30.74 12.24 0.88
N VAL A 110 -29.65 13.00 1.02
CA VAL A 110 -28.78 13.42 -0.07
C VAL A 110 -27.37 12.92 0.20
N VAL A 111 -26.69 12.39 -0.81
CA VAL A 111 -25.29 11.97 -0.68
C VAL A 111 -24.44 12.95 -1.47
N THR A 112 -23.79 13.89 -0.78
CA THR A 112 -22.94 14.87 -1.44
C THR A 112 -21.62 14.24 -1.90
N PRO A 113 -20.92 14.85 -2.89
CA PRO A 113 -19.59 14.39 -3.30
C PRO A 113 -18.57 14.34 -2.15
N ALA A 114 -18.68 15.29 -1.20
CA ALA A 114 -17.81 15.34 -0.03
C ALA A 114 -18.08 14.18 0.95
N GLU A 115 -19.34 13.78 1.10
CA GLU A 115 -19.71 12.63 1.92
C GLU A 115 -19.35 11.32 1.25
N LEU A 116 -19.60 11.19 -0.05
CA LEU A 116 -19.13 10.06 -0.83
C LEU A 116 -17.61 9.89 -0.70
N ALA A 117 -16.84 10.98 -0.69
CA ALA A 117 -15.40 10.92 -0.46
C ALA A 117 -15.02 10.37 0.93
N LYS A 118 -15.81 10.63 1.98
CA LYS A 118 -15.60 10.04 3.32
C LYS A 118 -15.84 8.53 3.30
N VAL A 119 -16.93 8.09 2.67
CA VAL A 119 -17.25 6.66 2.52
C VAL A 119 -16.17 5.95 1.69
N ARG A 120 -15.74 6.59 0.59
CA ARG A 120 -14.66 6.10 -0.26
C ARG A 120 -13.32 6.00 0.49
N LYS A 121 -13.07 6.89 1.44
CA LYS A 121 -11.91 6.80 2.33
C LYS A 121 -11.99 5.53 3.18
N ALA A 122 -13.12 5.28 3.84
CA ALA A 122 -13.34 4.05 4.62
C ALA A 122 -13.24 2.78 3.75
N TYR A 123 -13.77 2.82 2.53
CA TYR A 123 -13.64 1.75 1.55
C TYR A 123 -12.17 1.46 1.19
N ASN A 124 -11.39 2.51 0.90
CA ASN A 124 -9.96 2.38 0.63
C ASN A 124 -9.14 1.94 1.83
N GLU A 125 -9.53 2.34 3.06
CA GLU A 125 -8.92 1.85 4.29
C GLU A 125 -9.10 0.33 4.40
N CYS A 126 -10.30 -0.20 4.15
CA CYS A 126 -10.54 -1.65 4.09
C CYS A 126 -9.70 -2.33 3.00
N LEU A 127 -9.73 -1.82 1.76
CA LEU A 127 -8.97 -2.38 0.64
C LEU A 127 -7.46 -2.40 0.90
N SER A 128 -6.93 -1.40 1.60
CA SER A 128 -5.50 -1.25 1.84
C SER A 128 -4.90 -2.43 2.61
N VAL A 129 -5.67 -3.04 3.52
CA VAL A 129 -5.25 -4.22 4.29
C VAL A 129 -4.87 -5.36 3.34
N TYR A 130 -5.61 -5.50 2.25
CA TYR A 130 -5.43 -6.54 1.23
C TYR A 130 -4.48 -6.12 0.10
N GLY A 131 -3.89 -4.93 0.18
CA GLY A 131 -3.03 -4.41 -0.88
C GLY A 131 -3.78 -3.99 -2.13
N LEU A 132 -5.04 -3.58 -1.97
CA LEU A 132 -5.89 -3.05 -3.03
C LEU A 132 -6.13 -1.55 -2.82
N GLN A 133 -6.49 -0.84 -3.89
CA GLN A 133 -6.90 0.56 -3.84
C GLN A 133 -7.91 0.85 -4.95
N ALA A 134 -8.99 1.54 -4.60
CA ALA A 134 -9.95 2.09 -5.55
C ALA A 134 -9.42 3.40 -6.14
N LYS A 135 -9.42 3.49 -7.47
CA LYS A 135 -8.96 4.65 -8.24
C LYS A 135 -10.04 5.13 -9.19
N THR A 136 -10.21 6.45 -9.26
CA THR A 136 -11.08 7.06 -10.26
C THR A 136 -10.45 6.91 -11.63
N ILE A 137 -11.25 6.45 -12.58
CA ILE A 137 -10.93 6.47 -13.99
C ILE A 137 -11.33 7.85 -14.50
N ILE A 138 -10.35 8.58 -15.01
CA ILE A 138 -10.53 9.90 -15.59
C ILE A 138 -10.40 9.76 -17.11
N ASP A 139 -11.28 10.42 -17.86
CA ASP A 139 -11.22 10.45 -19.32
C ASP A 139 -10.17 11.46 -19.83
N GLY A 140 -10.14 11.68 -21.15
CA GLY A 140 -9.24 12.67 -21.77
C GLY A 140 -9.60 14.12 -21.48
N SER A 141 -10.80 14.40 -20.96
CA SER A 141 -11.28 15.75 -20.63
C SER A 141 -11.05 16.13 -19.16
N GLY A 142 -10.68 15.15 -18.31
CA GLY A 142 -10.52 15.35 -16.88
C GLY A 142 -11.74 14.95 -16.05
N GLU A 143 -12.77 14.40 -16.67
CA GLU A 143 -14.00 13.95 -16.02
C GLU A 143 -13.89 12.52 -15.49
N ALA A 144 -14.49 12.28 -14.32
CA ALA A 144 -14.56 10.95 -13.72
C ALA A 144 -15.59 10.10 -14.47
N ILE A 145 -15.12 9.07 -15.19
CA ILE A 145 -15.97 8.15 -15.97
C ILE A 145 -16.18 6.79 -15.31
N GLY A 146 -15.58 6.57 -14.14
CA GLY A 146 -15.80 5.36 -13.36
C GLY A 146 -14.76 5.16 -12.27
N GLU A 147 -14.76 3.95 -11.73
CA GLU A 147 -13.82 3.52 -10.70
C GLU A 147 -13.25 2.14 -11.05
N SER A 148 -11.97 1.93 -10.76
CA SER A 148 -11.31 0.64 -10.86
C SER A 148 -10.54 0.34 -9.58
N VAL A 149 -10.61 -0.90 -9.11
CA VAL A 149 -9.79 -1.37 -8.00
C VAL A 149 -8.53 -2.02 -8.55
N VAL A 150 -7.37 -1.50 -8.13
CA VAL A 150 -6.06 -1.97 -8.56
C VAL A 150 -5.30 -2.60 -7.40
N SER A 151 -4.49 -3.62 -7.71
CA SER A 151 -3.50 -4.14 -6.76
C SER A 151 -2.32 -3.17 -6.66
N ILE A 152 -2.02 -2.73 -5.44
CA ILE A 152 -0.85 -1.92 -5.11
C ILE A 152 0.29 -2.75 -4.52
N ARG A 153 0.00 -3.94 -3.98
CA ARG A 153 0.99 -4.90 -3.46
C ARG A 153 0.46 -6.32 -3.49
N GLY A 154 1.35 -7.27 -3.75
CA GLY A 154 1.01 -8.70 -3.76
C GLY A 154 0.26 -9.13 -5.02
N SER A 155 0.05 -10.45 -5.12
CA SER A 155 -0.74 -11.08 -6.18
C SER A 155 -1.94 -11.76 -5.56
N MET A 156 -3.13 -11.41 -6.05
CA MET A 156 -4.39 -12.02 -5.67
C MET A 156 -5.07 -12.52 -6.94
N ASN A 157 -5.73 -13.67 -6.89
CA ASN A 157 -6.51 -14.12 -8.04
C ASN A 157 -7.81 -13.31 -8.16
N SER A 158 -8.45 -13.35 -9.33
CA SER A 158 -9.62 -12.52 -9.62
C SER A 158 -10.81 -12.81 -8.70
N GLN A 159 -11.01 -14.07 -8.28
CA GLN A 159 -12.12 -14.41 -7.38
C GLN A 159 -11.90 -13.83 -6.00
N GLN A 160 -10.72 -14.06 -5.42
CA GLN A 160 -10.35 -13.48 -4.12
C GLN A 160 -10.40 -11.95 -4.15
N GLN A 161 -9.95 -11.34 -5.25
CA GLN A 161 -10.02 -9.90 -5.41
C GLN A 161 -11.47 -9.40 -5.41
N SER A 162 -12.36 -10.09 -6.13
CA SER A 162 -13.80 -9.78 -6.14
C SER A 162 -14.40 -9.91 -4.74
N ASP A 163 -14.12 -11.01 -4.03
CA ASP A 163 -14.66 -11.26 -2.70
C ASP A 163 -14.24 -10.17 -1.70
N VAL A 164 -12.97 -9.74 -1.76
CA VAL A 164 -12.46 -8.63 -0.92
C VAL A 164 -13.11 -7.30 -1.31
N ILE A 165 -13.28 -7.04 -2.60
CA ILE A 165 -13.95 -5.83 -3.08
C ILE A 165 -15.38 -5.77 -2.54
N ASP A 166 -16.13 -6.86 -2.66
CA ASP A 166 -17.53 -6.94 -2.23
C ASP A 166 -17.65 -6.84 -0.70
N GLN A 167 -16.76 -7.50 0.02
CA GLN A 167 -16.68 -7.38 1.48
C GLN A 167 -16.42 -5.93 1.89
N CYS A 168 -15.39 -5.29 1.34
CA CYS A 168 -15.04 -3.92 1.70
C CYS A 168 -16.13 -2.91 1.30
N ARG A 169 -16.83 -3.14 0.17
CA ARG A 169 -17.97 -2.33 -0.23
C ARG A 169 -19.15 -2.45 0.75
N THR A 170 -19.38 -3.64 1.28
CA THR A 170 -20.42 -3.91 2.28
C THR A 170 -20.05 -3.32 3.64
N GLU A 171 -18.81 -3.50 4.09
CA GLU A 171 -18.36 -3.05 5.42
C GLU A 171 -18.25 -1.52 5.53
N SER A 172 -17.98 -0.84 4.42
CA SER A 172 -17.90 0.62 4.36
C SER A 172 -19.21 1.32 3.99
N ASP A 173 -20.29 0.57 3.74
CA ASP A 173 -21.55 1.06 3.14
C ASP A 173 -21.42 1.69 1.74
N TYR A 174 -20.25 1.59 1.11
CA TYR A 174 -19.99 2.17 -0.21
C TYR A 174 -20.95 1.63 -1.28
N GLN A 175 -21.32 0.34 -1.23
CA GLN A 175 -22.28 -0.25 -2.18
C GLN A 175 -23.67 0.40 -2.18
N TRP A 176 -24.06 1.04 -1.07
CA TRP A 176 -25.38 1.64 -0.92
C TRP A 176 -25.36 3.14 -1.22
N LEU A 177 -24.27 3.82 -0.88
CA LEU A 177 -24.18 5.28 -0.97
C LEU A 177 -23.65 5.77 -2.32
N GLU A 178 -22.76 5.02 -2.99
CA GLU A 178 -22.23 5.40 -4.29
C GLU A 178 -23.30 5.49 -5.40
N PRO A 179 -24.23 4.53 -5.54
CA PRO A 179 -25.29 4.64 -6.54
C PRO A 179 -26.20 5.86 -6.31
N LEU A 180 -26.52 6.18 -5.05
CA LEU A 180 -27.37 7.33 -4.70
C LEU A 180 -26.71 8.65 -5.10
N ALA A 181 -25.41 8.80 -4.81
CA ALA A 181 -24.64 9.99 -5.20
C ALA A 181 -24.57 10.18 -6.72
N ASN A 182 -24.36 9.09 -7.47
CA ASN A 182 -24.26 9.13 -8.93
C ASN A 182 -25.59 9.52 -9.60
N VAL A 183 -26.70 8.99 -9.09
CA VAL A 183 -28.04 9.31 -9.60
C VAL A 183 -28.39 10.78 -9.32
N GLN A 184 -28.11 11.28 -8.12
CA GLN A 184 -28.37 12.68 -7.74
C GLN A 184 -27.53 13.66 -8.55
N SER A 185 -26.26 13.32 -8.82
CA SER A 185 -25.37 14.14 -9.66
C SER A 185 -25.88 14.26 -11.10
N THR A 186 -26.43 13.18 -11.65
CA THR A 186 -26.99 13.15 -13.02
C THR A 186 -28.24 14.03 -13.14
N GLU A 187 -29.12 14.00 -12.14
CA GLU A 187 -30.32 14.85 -12.12
C GLU A 187 -29.98 16.34 -12.00
N GLN A 188 -28.94 16.68 -11.23
CA GLN A 188 -28.51 18.06 -11.06
C GLN A 188 -27.91 18.63 -12.35
N SER A 189 -27.07 17.85 -13.04
CA SER A 189 -26.51 18.23 -14.36
C SER A 189 -27.60 18.45 -15.42
N THR A 190 -28.65 17.63 -15.42
CA THR A 190 -29.77 17.75 -16.37
C THR A 190 -30.61 19.02 -16.14
N LYS A 191 -30.72 19.48 -14.89
CA LYS A 191 -31.49 20.70 -14.53
C LYS A 191 -30.74 21.99 -14.87
N GLU A 192 -29.42 21.98 -14.89
CA GLU A 192 -28.60 23.16 -15.26
C GLU A 192 -28.48 23.36 -16.78
N ALA A 193 -28.83 22.33 -17.58
CA ALA A 193 -28.78 22.37 -19.04
C ALA A 193 -30.08 22.83 -19.72
N GLN A 194 -31.12 23.18 -18.96
CA GLN A 194 -32.41 23.71 -19.44
C GLN A 194 -32.54 25.21 -19.14
#